data_AF-A0A0G1FH86-F1
#
_entry.id   AF-A0A0G1FH86-F1
#
_cell.length_a   1.000
_cell.length_b   1.000
_cell.length_c   1.000
_cell.angle_alpha   90.00
_cell.angle_beta   90.00
_cell.angle_gamma   90.00
#
_symmetry.space_group_name_H-M   'P 1'
#
loop_
_entity.id
_entity.type
_entity.pdbx_description
1 polymer ?
#
loop_
_entity_poly.entity_id
_entity_poly.type
_entity_poly.pdbx_seq_one_letter_code
_entity_poly.pdbx_strand_id
1 'polypeptide(L)'
;MGYTTYNGWFSTRGGSTHSNNSLSLKVPTNQYFLTSEEAGLNAGVVSYVSTANFGTDNPYPFPANAFLAGKSGTTANTYPASYYDYYFNKFSPKTALSGNITYKVDFSSGYGTLTQPAVYTNSTNVPDVTVNGGGWRVNPGESIIVFVEGNLAINLDQNQKITVDDGGFLAFIVKGTVTIGSTTGYGSIPFPFTVTQPTPNRFTDPNLTGVFITNSTMTTEGNVGIDNQLIAAGTYVAQSFLFKRDLNDYNSSHPGELFIYRPDLWRNAPRALKELPINWQEVAP
;
A
#
# COMPACT_ATOMS: atom_id res chain seq x y z
N MET A 1 -33.43 4.53 22.49
CA MET A 1 -31.96 4.31 22.47
C MET A 1 -31.52 4.41 21.02
N GLY A 2 -30.64 5.36 20.69
CA GLY A 2 -30.02 5.40 19.36
C GLY A 2 -28.59 4.89 19.50
N TYR A 3 -28.18 3.95 18.66
CA TYR A 3 -26.79 3.55 18.53
C TYR A 3 -26.27 4.11 17.21
N THR A 4 -25.07 4.67 17.22
CA THR A 4 -24.37 5.11 16.00
C THR A 4 -23.47 3.97 15.55
N THR A 5 -23.76 3.37 14.40
CA THR A 5 -22.85 2.45 13.73
C THR A 5 -21.83 3.25 12.94
N TYR A 6 -20.55 2.97 13.15
CA TYR A 6 -19.46 3.54 12.37
C TYR A 6 -19.15 2.60 11.20
N ASN A 7 -19.13 3.12 9.98
CA ASN A 7 -18.73 2.36 8.80
C ASN A 7 -17.23 2.08 8.84
N GLY A 8 -16.81 1.00 8.17
CA GLY A 8 -15.40 0.77 7.85
C GLY A 8 -14.75 1.98 7.17
N TRP A 9 -13.52 2.28 7.57
CA TRP A 9 -12.75 3.42 7.06
C TRP A 9 -11.26 3.10 7.09
N PHE A 10 -10.50 3.84 6.28
CA PHE A 10 -9.06 3.73 6.23
C PHE A 10 -8.39 5.05 6.60
N SER A 11 -7.14 4.95 7.06
CA SER A 11 -6.31 6.10 7.42
C SER A 11 -4.92 5.96 6.82
N THR A 12 -4.22 7.08 6.76
CA THR A 12 -2.87 7.21 6.24
C THR A 12 -2.00 7.92 7.27
N ARG A 13 -0.74 7.51 7.38
CA ARG A 13 0.23 8.12 8.30
C ARG A 13 1.56 8.40 7.61
N GLY A 14 2.02 9.64 7.74
CA GLY A 14 3.13 10.17 6.96
C GLY A 14 2.79 10.23 5.48
N GLY A 15 3.79 10.51 4.65
CA GLY A 15 3.65 10.51 3.19
C GLY A 15 2.56 11.46 2.69
N SER A 16 2.04 11.21 1.49
CA SER A 16 0.97 12.01 0.90
C SER A 16 -0.01 11.11 0.17
N THR A 17 -1.27 11.53 0.15
CA THR A 17 -2.36 10.82 -0.54
C THR A 17 -2.77 11.63 -1.76
N HIS A 18 -2.92 10.98 -2.91
CA HIS A 18 -3.38 11.61 -4.13
C HIS A 18 -4.50 10.82 -4.79
N SER A 19 -5.55 11.50 -5.23
CA SER A 19 -6.57 10.95 -6.13
C SER A 19 -6.69 11.79 -7.40
N ASN A 20 -6.60 11.15 -8.56
CA ASN A 20 -6.79 11.83 -9.84
C ASN A 20 -8.27 12.08 -10.17
N ASN A 21 -9.19 11.60 -9.33
CA ASN A 21 -10.63 11.82 -9.46
C ASN A 21 -11.20 12.23 -8.10
N SER A 22 -12.07 11.40 -7.52
CA SER A 22 -12.69 11.61 -6.23
C SER A 22 -11.96 10.85 -5.12
N LEU A 23 -11.92 11.45 -3.93
CA LEU A 23 -11.52 10.81 -2.68
C LEU A 23 -12.73 10.86 -1.75
N SER A 24 -13.34 9.71 -1.45
CA SER A 24 -14.54 9.66 -0.62
C SER A 24 -14.41 8.60 0.46
N LEU A 25 -14.54 8.98 1.73
CA LEU A 25 -14.66 8.07 2.86
C LEU A 25 -15.45 8.74 4.00
N LYS A 26 -15.85 8.00 5.03
CA LYS A 26 -16.52 8.57 6.21
C LYS A 26 -15.62 8.39 7.42
N VAL A 27 -15.00 9.47 7.89
CA VAL A 27 -14.09 9.40 9.04
C VAL A 27 -14.90 9.57 10.33
N PRO A 28 -14.75 8.67 11.32
CA PRO A 28 -15.41 8.83 12.62
C PRO A 28 -15.03 10.13 13.33
N THR A 29 -15.92 10.59 14.21
CA THR A 29 -15.67 11.76 15.06
C THR A 29 -14.39 11.58 15.88
N ASN A 30 -13.58 12.64 15.99
CA ASN A 30 -12.28 12.64 16.68
C ASN A 30 -11.19 11.72 16.08
N GLN A 31 -11.40 11.19 14.87
CA GLN A 31 -10.39 10.42 14.13
C GLN A 31 -9.82 11.23 12.97
N TYR A 32 -8.63 10.84 12.50
CA TYR A 32 -7.93 11.54 11.42
C TYR A 32 -7.71 10.62 10.22
N PHE A 33 -7.98 11.15 9.02
CA PHE A 33 -7.68 10.48 7.77
C PHE A 33 -6.18 10.44 7.46
N LEU A 34 -5.47 11.53 7.77
CA LEU A 34 -4.04 11.67 7.58
C LEU A 34 -3.39 12.17 8.87
N THR A 35 -2.35 11.49 9.34
CA THR A 35 -1.51 11.98 10.45
C THR A 35 -0.04 12.05 10.07
N SER A 36 0.75 12.78 10.88
CA SER A 36 2.19 12.84 10.72
C SER A 36 2.85 11.52 11.10
N GLU A 37 4.01 11.24 10.50
CA GLU A 37 4.76 10.04 10.86
C GLU A 37 5.20 10.08 12.33
N GLU A 38 5.65 11.24 12.81
CA GLU A 38 6.03 11.45 14.20
C GLU A 38 5.27 12.64 14.77
N ALA A 39 5.06 12.63 16.09
CA ALA A 39 4.41 13.75 16.78
C ALA A 39 5.24 15.04 16.58
N GLY A 40 4.56 16.13 16.23
CA GLY A 40 5.19 17.44 16.04
C GLY A 40 5.78 17.71 14.65
N LEU A 41 5.83 16.71 13.75
CA LEU A 41 6.16 16.93 12.34
C LEU A 41 4.93 17.31 11.54
N ASN A 42 5.10 17.92 10.37
CA ASN A 42 3.98 18.15 9.47
C ASN A 42 3.42 16.81 8.97
N ALA A 43 2.09 16.70 8.98
CA ALA A 43 1.42 15.70 8.17
C ALA A 43 1.59 16.09 6.70
N GLY A 44 1.60 15.12 5.79
CA GLY A 44 1.79 15.45 4.39
C GLY A 44 0.55 16.03 3.73
N VAL A 45 0.46 15.84 2.42
CA VAL A 45 -0.58 16.46 1.60
C VAL A 45 -1.61 15.41 1.21
N VAL A 46 -2.89 15.74 1.40
CA VAL A 46 -3.99 15.08 0.71
C VAL A 46 -4.37 15.92 -0.49
N SER A 47 -4.23 15.35 -1.68
CA SER A 47 -4.48 16.04 -2.93
C SER A 47 -5.51 15.31 -3.79
N TYR A 48 -6.33 16.08 -4.50
CA TYR A 48 -7.37 15.54 -5.37
C TYR A 48 -7.64 16.47 -6.55
N VAL A 49 -8.17 15.91 -7.64
CA VAL A 49 -8.51 16.68 -8.85
C VAL A 49 -10.00 17.03 -8.90
N SER A 50 -10.90 16.09 -8.59
CA SER A 50 -12.34 16.30 -8.75
C SER A 50 -12.99 16.73 -7.42
N THR A 51 -13.17 15.80 -6.49
CA THR A 51 -13.84 16.07 -5.22
C THR A 51 -13.21 15.30 -4.07
N ALA A 52 -13.12 15.89 -2.89
CA ALA A 52 -12.86 15.18 -1.65
C ALA A 52 -14.07 15.27 -0.71
N ASN A 53 -14.53 14.13 -0.19
CA ASN A 53 -15.62 14.03 0.76
C ASN A 53 -15.21 13.10 1.91
N PHE A 54 -15.23 13.60 3.14
CA PHE A 54 -14.86 12.82 4.32
C PHE A 54 -16.04 12.50 5.25
N GLY A 55 -17.26 12.72 4.75
CA GLY A 55 -18.50 12.54 5.51
C GLY A 55 -18.76 13.68 6.48
N THR A 56 -19.83 13.52 7.28
CA THR A 56 -20.31 14.53 8.23
C THR A 56 -19.89 14.27 9.67
N ASP A 57 -19.46 13.05 10.00
CA ASP A 57 -19.14 12.64 11.38
C ASP A 57 -17.87 13.35 11.89
N ASN A 58 -16.94 13.67 10.99
CA ASN A 58 -15.82 14.57 11.25
C ASN A 58 -15.66 15.55 10.06
N PRO A 59 -16.11 16.82 10.19
CA PRO A 59 -16.01 17.81 9.11
C PRO A 59 -14.56 18.25 8.81
N TYR A 60 -13.61 17.97 9.71
CA TYR A 60 -12.19 18.29 9.57
C TYR A 60 -11.33 17.11 10.01
N PRO A 61 -11.25 16.02 9.23
CA PRO A 61 -10.50 14.81 9.59
C PRO A 61 -8.99 14.96 9.37
N PHE A 62 -8.50 16.17 9.56
CA PHE A 62 -7.12 16.57 9.32
C PHE A 62 -6.59 17.27 10.56
N PRO A 63 -5.41 16.88 11.06
CA PRO A 63 -4.76 17.65 12.10
C PRO A 63 -4.31 19.02 11.54
N ALA A 64 -4.07 19.99 12.42
CA ALA A 64 -3.74 21.37 12.03
C ALA A 64 -2.45 21.50 11.18
N ASN A 65 -1.62 20.46 11.18
CA ASN A 65 -0.36 20.34 10.45
C ASN A 65 -0.49 19.53 9.15
N ALA A 66 -1.71 19.17 8.72
CA ALA A 66 -1.97 18.53 7.42
C ALA A 66 -2.42 19.56 6.38
N PHE A 67 -2.09 19.28 5.13
CA PHE A 67 -2.49 20.13 4.00
C PHE A 67 -3.49 19.39 3.11
N LEU A 68 -4.60 20.07 2.80
CA LEU A 68 -5.56 19.62 1.80
C LEU A 68 -5.41 20.48 0.54
N ALA A 69 -5.05 19.87 -0.58
CA ALA A 69 -4.78 20.54 -1.84
C ALA A 69 -5.71 20.04 -2.95
N GLY A 70 -6.75 20.82 -3.25
CA GLY A 70 -7.56 20.61 -4.45
C GLY A 70 -6.90 21.26 -5.67
N LYS A 71 -6.72 20.53 -6.77
CA LYS A 71 -6.36 21.14 -8.05
C LYS A 71 -7.62 21.79 -8.63
N SER A 72 -7.64 23.13 -8.69
CA SER A 72 -8.67 23.85 -9.46
C SER A 72 -8.35 23.67 -10.95
N GLY A 73 -9.04 22.73 -11.62
CA GLY A 73 -8.87 22.46 -13.05
C GLY A 73 -9.11 21.00 -13.38
N THR A 74 -10.00 20.75 -14.34
CA THR A 74 -10.51 19.42 -14.72
C THR A 74 -9.48 18.49 -15.37
N THR A 75 -8.24 18.94 -15.60
CA THR A 75 -7.20 18.11 -16.20
C THR A 75 -6.54 17.23 -15.14
N ALA A 76 -7.04 16.00 -15.07
CA ALA A 76 -6.38 14.85 -14.49
C ALA A 76 -4.88 14.84 -14.85
N ASN A 77 -4.02 14.52 -13.88
CA ASN A 77 -2.62 14.24 -14.15
C ASN A 77 -2.55 13.07 -15.14
N THR A 78 -1.70 13.21 -16.16
CA THR A 78 -1.46 12.15 -17.13
C THR A 78 -0.46 11.17 -16.54
N TYR A 79 -0.91 9.95 -16.28
CA TYR A 79 -0.05 8.85 -15.85
C TYR A 79 0.30 7.95 -17.05
N PRO A 80 1.42 7.21 -16.98
CA PRO A 80 1.70 6.17 -17.96
C PRO A 80 0.49 5.25 -18.13
N ALA A 81 0.15 4.88 -19.36
CA ALA A 81 -0.97 3.98 -19.64
C ALA A 81 -0.82 2.61 -18.93
N SER A 82 0.42 2.22 -18.63
CA SER A 82 0.78 0.99 -17.93
C SER A 82 2.09 1.18 -17.18
N TYR A 83 2.02 1.26 -15.84
CA TYR A 83 3.22 1.21 -15.00
C TYR A 83 3.92 -0.14 -15.11
N TYR A 84 3.14 -1.22 -15.27
CA TYR A 84 3.69 -2.56 -15.53
C TYR A 84 4.62 -2.56 -16.73
N ASP A 85 4.12 -2.21 -17.92
CA ASP A 85 4.92 -2.27 -19.16
C ASP A 85 6.10 -1.30 -19.11
N TYR A 86 5.91 -0.13 -18.49
CA TYR A 86 6.97 0.86 -18.30
C TYR A 86 8.15 0.28 -17.51
N TYR A 87 7.89 -0.35 -16.35
CA TYR A 87 8.95 -0.91 -15.53
C TYR A 87 9.44 -2.28 -16.03
N PHE A 88 8.56 -3.11 -16.58
CA PHE A 88 8.89 -4.46 -17.05
C PHE A 88 10.02 -4.44 -18.09
N ASN A 89 10.00 -3.48 -19.01
CA ASN A 89 11.01 -3.34 -20.05
C ASN A 89 12.37 -2.85 -19.56
N LYS A 90 12.47 -2.32 -18.33
CA LYS A 90 13.73 -1.81 -17.77
C LYS A 90 14.59 -2.86 -17.06
N PHE A 91 14.04 -4.03 -16.76
CA PHE A 91 14.75 -5.07 -16.02
C PHE A 91 15.07 -6.26 -16.91
N SER A 92 16.32 -6.71 -16.92
CA SER A 92 16.77 -7.94 -17.57
C SER A 92 18.09 -8.41 -16.96
N PRO A 93 18.33 -9.72 -16.75
CA PRO A 93 17.40 -10.84 -16.96
C PRO A 93 16.29 -10.90 -15.89
N LYS A 94 15.23 -11.68 -16.15
CA LYS A 94 14.15 -11.96 -15.19
C LYS A 94 14.07 -13.46 -14.93
N THR A 95 13.90 -13.84 -13.68
CA THR A 95 13.76 -15.24 -13.24
C THR A 95 12.28 -15.63 -13.23
N ALA A 96 11.95 -16.77 -13.83
CA ALA A 96 10.58 -17.28 -13.80
C ALA A 96 10.19 -17.76 -12.40
N LEU A 97 9.02 -17.34 -11.92
CA LEU A 97 8.39 -17.92 -10.73
C LEU A 97 7.93 -19.35 -11.05
N SER A 98 8.22 -20.29 -10.15
CA SER A 98 7.81 -21.70 -10.30
C SER A 98 6.37 -21.99 -9.80
N GLY A 99 5.64 -20.96 -9.34
CA GLY A 99 4.27 -21.08 -8.84
C GLY A 99 3.93 -20.01 -7.80
N ASN A 100 3.00 -20.33 -6.90
CA ASN A 100 2.62 -19.48 -5.78
C ASN A 100 3.81 -19.19 -4.85
N ILE A 101 3.85 -17.97 -4.33
CA ILE A 101 4.83 -17.56 -3.34
C ILE A 101 4.35 -18.05 -1.97
N THR A 102 5.16 -18.83 -1.29
CA THR A 102 4.93 -19.25 0.09
C THR A 102 6.08 -18.77 0.95
N TYR A 103 5.89 -18.72 2.27
CA TYR A 103 6.96 -18.32 3.20
C TYR A 103 8.25 -19.16 3.11
N LYS A 104 8.18 -20.35 2.50
CA LYS A 104 9.34 -21.23 2.24
C LYS A 104 10.08 -20.87 0.94
N VAL A 105 9.57 -19.96 0.13
CA VAL A 105 10.30 -19.38 -0.99
C VAL A 105 11.23 -18.33 -0.42
N ASP A 106 12.30 -18.80 0.20
CA ASP A 106 13.46 -17.98 0.40
C ASP A 106 14.09 -17.79 -0.98
N PHE A 107 13.92 -16.59 -1.55
CA PHE A 107 14.46 -16.22 -2.84
C PHE A 107 15.99 -16.43 -2.89
N SER A 108 16.66 -16.53 -1.73
CA SER A 108 18.08 -16.87 -1.61
C SER A 108 18.42 -18.37 -1.58
N SER A 109 17.48 -19.27 -1.24
CA SER A 109 17.78 -20.71 -1.05
C SER A 109 17.36 -21.62 -2.21
N GLY A 110 16.50 -21.15 -3.11
CA GLY A 110 16.02 -21.92 -4.29
C GLY A 110 16.56 -21.45 -5.65
N TYR A 111 17.17 -20.27 -5.72
CA TYR A 111 17.45 -19.58 -6.99
C TYR A 111 18.88 -18.99 -7.06
N GLY A 112 19.89 -19.73 -6.63
CA GLY A 112 21.30 -19.34 -6.76
C GLY A 112 21.66 -18.02 -6.06
N THR A 113 22.86 -17.50 -6.33
CA THR A 113 23.28 -16.16 -5.87
C THR A 113 22.33 -15.11 -6.44
N LEU A 114 21.61 -14.40 -5.56
CA LEU A 114 20.77 -13.27 -5.95
C LEU A 114 21.64 -12.23 -6.68
N THR A 115 21.46 -12.10 -7.99
CA THR A 115 21.89 -10.89 -8.71
C THR A 115 21.00 -9.77 -8.21
N GLN A 116 21.60 -8.65 -7.81
CA GLN A 116 20.87 -7.54 -7.21
C GLN A 116 20.59 -6.46 -8.25
N PRO A 117 19.32 -6.08 -8.51
CA PRO A 117 18.09 -6.61 -7.90
C PRO A 117 17.70 -7.98 -8.44
N ALA A 118 17.09 -8.80 -7.58
CA ALA A 118 16.50 -10.07 -7.98
C ALA A 118 15.11 -9.80 -8.57
N VAL A 119 14.98 -10.07 -9.86
CA VAL A 119 13.77 -9.75 -10.62
C VAL A 119 13.06 -11.02 -11.01
N TYR A 120 11.80 -11.13 -10.60
CA TYR A 120 10.94 -12.27 -10.86
C TYR A 120 9.79 -11.89 -11.77
N THR A 121 9.36 -12.83 -12.59
CA THR A 121 8.14 -12.73 -13.40
C THR A 121 7.46 -14.09 -13.43
N ASN A 122 6.13 -14.10 -13.45
CA ASN A 122 5.39 -15.32 -13.72
C ASN A 122 5.26 -15.57 -15.24
N SER A 123 4.85 -16.78 -15.60
CA SER A 123 4.60 -17.18 -16.99
C SER A 123 3.25 -16.66 -17.46
N THR A 124 3.13 -16.32 -18.74
CA THR A 124 1.85 -15.93 -19.37
C THR A 124 0.78 -17.03 -19.28
N ASN A 125 1.20 -18.31 -19.13
CA ASN A 125 0.28 -19.44 -18.99
C ASN A 125 -0.25 -19.61 -17.55
N VAL A 126 0.42 -19.01 -16.57
CA VAL A 126 -0.02 -18.97 -15.15
C VAL A 126 0.07 -17.50 -14.71
N PRO A 127 -0.84 -16.64 -15.21
CA PRO A 127 -0.72 -15.19 -15.12
C PRO A 127 -0.95 -14.67 -13.69
N ASP A 128 -1.65 -15.42 -12.85
CA ASP A 128 -1.95 -15.02 -11.48
C ASP A 128 -0.90 -15.53 -10.49
N VAL A 129 -0.62 -14.73 -9.46
CA VAL A 129 0.30 -15.06 -8.38
C VAL A 129 -0.44 -14.95 -7.05
N THR A 130 -0.32 -15.97 -6.20
CA THR A 130 -0.78 -15.90 -4.82
C THR A 130 0.40 -15.93 -3.87
N VAL A 131 0.41 -15.02 -2.89
CA VAL A 131 1.30 -15.03 -1.73
C VAL A 131 0.50 -15.60 -0.55
N ASN A 132 0.89 -16.79 -0.08
CA ASN A 132 0.23 -17.48 1.03
C ASN A 132 1.14 -17.60 2.26
N GLY A 133 0.54 -17.60 3.45
CA GLY A 133 1.21 -17.91 4.72
C GLY A 133 1.75 -16.68 5.44
N GLY A 134 3.00 -16.71 5.90
CA GLY A 134 3.50 -15.64 6.77
C GLY A 134 4.97 -15.72 7.12
N GLY A 135 5.55 -14.61 7.58
CA GLY A 135 6.93 -14.56 8.07
C GLY A 135 7.96 -14.38 6.96
N TRP A 136 7.54 -13.91 5.79
CA TRP A 136 8.48 -13.50 4.75
C TRP A 136 9.19 -12.22 5.19
N ARG A 137 10.53 -12.24 5.12
CA ARG A 137 11.39 -11.11 5.44
C ARG A 137 12.32 -10.80 4.28
N VAL A 138 12.47 -9.52 3.96
CA VAL A 138 13.49 -8.98 3.05
C VAL A 138 14.50 -8.23 3.89
N ASN A 139 15.74 -8.72 3.88
CA ASN A 139 16.82 -8.25 4.74
C ASN A 139 17.45 -6.96 4.20
N PRO A 140 18.22 -6.24 5.03
CA PRO A 140 18.99 -5.09 4.58
C PRO A 140 19.92 -5.46 3.43
N GLY A 141 19.95 -4.62 2.39
CA GLY A 141 20.76 -4.85 1.21
C GLY A 141 20.19 -5.88 0.24
N GLU A 142 19.00 -6.46 0.46
CA GLU A 142 18.29 -7.25 -0.54
C GLU A 142 17.32 -6.37 -1.33
N SER A 143 17.23 -6.61 -2.65
CA SER A 143 16.25 -5.95 -3.52
C SER A 143 15.51 -6.97 -4.36
N ILE A 144 14.20 -7.08 -4.15
CA ILE A 144 13.32 -8.04 -4.83
C ILE A 144 12.25 -7.27 -5.60
N ILE A 145 12.11 -7.55 -6.88
CA ILE A 145 11.04 -7.03 -7.73
C ILE A 145 10.26 -8.21 -8.31
N VAL A 146 8.95 -8.22 -8.12
CA VAL A 146 8.05 -9.24 -8.66
C VAL A 146 7.10 -8.59 -9.66
N PHE A 147 7.25 -8.95 -10.92
CA PHE A 147 6.32 -8.62 -11.99
C PHE A 147 5.23 -9.69 -12.06
N VAL A 148 3.97 -9.26 -11.99
CA VAL A 148 2.79 -10.14 -12.08
C VAL A 148 1.96 -9.77 -13.31
N GLU A 149 1.93 -10.65 -14.31
CA GLU A 149 1.22 -10.44 -15.60
C GLU A 149 -0.31 -10.44 -15.45
N GLY A 150 -0.85 -11.17 -14.48
CA GLY A 150 -2.27 -11.23 -14.13
C GLY A 150 -2.53 -10.56 -12.79
N ASN A 151 -3.27 -11.24 -11.91
CA ASN A 151 -3.66 -10.73 -10.60
C ASN A 151 -2.71 -11.20 -9.49
N LEU A 152 -2.57 -10.39 -8.46
CA LEU A 152 -1.85 -10.71 -7.23
C LEU A 152 -2.85 -10.89 -6.08
N ALA A 153 -2.86 -12.05 -5.45
CA ALA A 153 -3.57 -12.28 -4.19
C ALA A 153 -2.58 -12.39 -3.03
N ILE A 154 -2.84 -11.68 -1.93
CA ILE A 154 -2.02 -11.69 -0.71
C ILE A 154 -2.88 -12.20 0.44
N ASN A 155 -2.69 -13.49 0.76
CA ASN A 155 -3.47 -14.22 1.75
C ASN A 155 -2.54 -14.64 2.88
N LEU A 156 -2.22 -13.68 3.75
CA LEU A 156 -1.44 -13.98 4.94
C LEU A 156 -2.32 -14.58 6.02
N ASP A 157 -1.77 -15.50 6.80
CA ASP A 157 -2.46 -15.94 8.02
C ASP A 157 -2.58 -14.77 9.00
N GLN A 158 -3.55 -14.85 9.90
CA GLN A 158 -3.76 -13.81 10.91
C GLN A 158 -2.48 -13.53 11.70
N ASN A 159 -2.20 -12.25 11.96
CA ASN A 159 -1.01 -11.73 12.63
C ASN A 159 0.33 -12.01 11.92
N GLN A 160 0.32 -12.65 10.74
CA GLN A 160 1.52 -12.84 9.95
C GLN A 160 1.89 -11.59 9.17
N LYS A 161 3.16 -11.57 8.73
CA LYS A 161 3.79 -10.39 8.14
C LYS A 161 4.58 -10.72 6.88
N ILE A 162 4.58 -9.76 5.96
CA ILE A 162 5.64 -9.53 4.99
C ILE A 162 6.44 -8.32 5.50
N THR A 163 7.67 -8.58 5.94
CA THR A 163 8.54 -7.59 6.55
C THR A 163 9.64 -7.19 5.58
N VAL A 164 9.86 -5.88 5.44
CA VAL A 164 11.04 -5.34 4.74
C VAL A 164 11.79 -4.50 5.74
N ASP A 165 12.97 -4.96 6.12
CA ASP A 165 13.82 -4.21 7.05
C ASP A 165 14.34 -2.93 6.41
N ASP A 166 14.82 -2.01 7.24
CA ASP A 166 15.54 -0.84 6.74
C ASP A 166 16.78 -1.29 5.94
N GLY A 167 16.98 -0.68 4.78
CA GLY A 167 17.99 -1.10 3.80
C GLY A 167 17.51 -2.16 2.79
N GLY A 168 16.38 -2.81 3.01
CA GLY A 168 15.77 -3.76 2.07
C GLY A 168 14.84 -3.08 1.07
N PHE A 169 14.50 -3.80 -0.01
CA PHE A 169 13.53 -3.34 -0.99
C PHE A 169 12.68 -4.50 -1.53
N LEU A 170 11.36 -4.32 -1.50
CA LEU A 170 10.39 -5.23 -2.10
C LEU A 170 9.40 -4.44 -2.95
N ALA A 171 9.21 -4.84 -4.19
CA ALA A 171 8.17 -4.31 -5.05
C ALA A 171 7.35 -5.42 -5.73
N PHE A 172 6.03 -5.24 -5.72
CA PHE A 172 5.09 -5.95 -6.58
C PHE A 172 4.56 -4.98 -7.64
N ILE A 173 4.81 -5.29 -8.90
CA ILE A 173 4.34 -4.51 -10.04
C ILE A 173 3.40 -5.41 -10.84
N VAL A 174 2.12 -5.07 -10.81
CA VAL A 174 1.02 -5.98 -11.19
C VAL A 174 0.22 -5.36 -12.33
N LYS A 175 -0.03 -6.13 -13.38
CA LYS A 175 -0.85 -5.67 -14.52
C LYS A 175 -2.34 -5.75 -14.20
N GLY A 176 -2.76 -6.82 -13.51
CA GLY A 176 -4.12 -7.01 -13.02
C GLY A 176 -4.34 -6.45 -11.61
N THR A 177 -5.36 -6.97 -10.94
CA THR A 177 -5.82 -6.53 -9.61
C THR A 177 -4.88 -7.02 -8.50
N VAL A 178 -4.74 -6.22 -7.45
CA VAL A 178 -4.13 -6.64 -6.18
C VAL A 178 -5.23 -6.87 -5.15
N THR A 179 -5.38 -8.09 -4.66
CA THR A 179 -6.34 -8.46 -3.61
C THR A 179 -5.61 -8.81 -2.33
N ILE A 180 -5.90 -8.09 -1.24
CA ILE A 180 -5.43 -8.42 0.10
C ILE A 180 -6.55 -9.18 0.81
N GLY A 181 -6.33 -10.47 1.01
CA GLY A 181 -7.29 -11.40 1.58
C GLY A 181 -7.70 -11.01 3.00
N SER A 182 -8.90 -11.44 3.38
CA SER A 182 -9.56 -11.05 4.64
C SER A 182 -8.85 -11.59 5.89
N THR A 183 -8.02 -12.63 5.76
CA THR A 183 -7.21 -13.22 6.84
C THR A 183 -5.96 -12.40 7.17
N THR A 184 -5.43 -11.62 6.22
CA THR A 184 -4.24 -10.80 6.42
C THR A 184 -4.54 -9.74 7.49
N GLY A 185 -3.68 -9.51 8.48
CA GLY A 185 -3.91 -8.46 9.48
C GLY A 185 -4.13 -8.97 10.91
N TYR A 186 -4.44 -8.04 11.80
CA TYR A 186 -4.66 -8.28 13.23
C TYR A 186 -6.14 -8.57 13.50
N GLY A 187 -6.48 -9.79 13.91
CA GLY A 187 -7.88 -10.17 14.16
C GLY A 187 -8.23 -10.51 15.59
N SER A 188 -7.48 -9.96 16.55
CA SER A 188 -7.78 -10.08 17.97
C SER A 188 -8.24 -8.74 18.54
N ILE A 189 -9.31 -8.77 19.32
CA ILE A 189 -9.73 -7.66 20.18
C ILE A 189 -8.93 -7.75 21.49
N PRO A 190 -8.36 -6.64 22.02
CA PRO A 190 -8.42 -5.29 21.45
C PRO A 190 -7.56 -5.17 20.20
N PHE A 191 -8.05 -4.38 19.23
CA PHE A 191 -7.25 -4.04 18.06
C PHE A 191 -6.01 -3.26 18.49
N PRO A 192 -4.84 -3.57 17.91
CA PRO A 192 -3.58 -3.10 18.47
C PRO A 192 -3.30 -1.63 18.17
N PHE A 193 -3.87 -1.04 17.11
CA PHE A 193 -3.47 0.29 16.65
C PHE A 193 -4.65 1.19 16.30
N THR A 194 -4.74 2.34 16.96
CA THR A 194 -5.50 3.48 16.43
C THR A 194 -4.60 4.34 15.55
N VAL A 195 -5.12 5.45 15.02
CA VAL A 195 -4.32 6.40 14.24
C VAL A 195 -3.23 7.07 15.07
N THR A 196 -3.46 7.25 16.38
CA THR A 196 -2.55 8.00 17.26
C THR A 196 -1.98 7.19 18.41
N GLN A 197 -2.62 6.11 18.88
CA GLN A 197 -2.24 5.37 20.10
C GLN A 197 -2.61 3.87 20.08
N PRO A 198 -1.70 2.97 20.51
CA PRO A 198 -0.25 3.16 20.44
C PRO A 198 0.11 3.53 18.99
N THR A 199 1.04 4.45 18.82
CA THR A 199 1.45 4.91 17.50
C THR A 199 2.23 3.78 16.78
N PRO A 200 1.73 3.19 15.66
CA PRO A 200 2.37 2.01 15.07
C PRO A 200 3.78 2.29 14.52
N ASN A 201 4.77 1.48 14.84
CA ASN A 201 6.10 1.57 14.27
C ASN A 201 6.10 1.07 12.81
N ARG A 202 6.56 1.91 11.87
CA ARG A 202 6.55 1.63 10.43
C ARG A 202 7.41 0.43 9.97
N PHE A 203 8.26 -0.11 10.84
CA PHE A 203 9.12 -1.25 10.55
C PHE A 203 8.63 -2.55 11.19
N THR A 204 8.11 -2.48 12.42
CA THR A 204 7.80 -3.70 13.20
C THR A 204 6.34 -4.09 13.16
N ASP A 205 5.42 -3.13 13.00
CA ASP A 205 3.98 -3.35 13.18
C ASP A 205 3.22 -3.75 11.91
N PRO A 206 3.57 -3.27 10.70
CA PRO A 206 2.86 -3.63 9.49
C PRO A 206 2.78 -5.14 9.23
N ASN A 207 1.61 -5.61 8.83
CA ASN A 207 1.40 -6.95 8.27
C ASN A 207 1.88 -7.03 6.83
N LEU A 208 1.86 -5.92 6.10
CA LEU A 208 2.22 -5.87 4.70
C LEU A 208 3.20 -4.72 4.45
N THR A 209 4.45 -5.04 4.12
CA THR A 209 5.47 -4.03 3.80
C THR A 209 5.95 -4.14 2.36
N GLY A 210 6.02 -3.02 1.63
CA GLY A 210 6.62 -2.98 0.30
C GLY A 210 6.06 -1.90 -0.61
N VAL A 211 6.49 -1.91 -1.87
CA VAL A 211 5.94 -1.06 -2.94
C VAL A 211 4.97 -1.90 -3.77
N PHE A 212 3.71 -1.48 -3.83
CA PHE A 212 2.66 -2.16 -4.59
C PHE A 212 2.14 -1.22 -5.67
N ILE A 213 2.37 -1.58 -6.93
CA ILE A 213 1.92 -0.80 -8.08
C ILE A 213 1.03 -1.71 -8.93
N THR A 214 -0.19 -1.27 -9.20
CA THR A 214 -1.13 -1.97 -10.08
C THR A 214 -1.69 -1.05 -11.16
N ASN A 215 -1.83 -1.58 -12.37
CA ASN A 215 -2.56 -0.93 -13.46
C ASN A 215 -4.08 -1.08 -13.33
N SER A 216 -4.59 -1.64 -12.24
CA SER A 216 -6.00 -1.94 -12.03
C SER A 216 -6.40 -1.45 -10.62
N THR A 217 -7.27 -2.20 -9.96
CA THR A 217 -7.74 -1.94 -8.61
C THR A 217 -6.86 -2.61 -7.57
N MET A 218 -6.66 -1.93 -6.44
CA MET A 218 -6.22 -2.57 -5.20
C MET A 218 -7.41 -2.72 -4.27
N THR A 219 -7.71 -3.95 -3.85
CA THR A 219 -8.86 -4.26 -3.01
C THR A 219 -8.43 -4.97 -1.73
N THR A 220 -9.05 -4.63 -0.61
CA THR A 220 -9.09 -5.52 0.57
C THR A 220 -10.38 -6.32 0.54
N GLU A 221 -10.34 -7.51 1.10
CA GLU A 221 -11.54 -8.29 1.40
C GLU A 221 -11.95 -8.08 2.87
N GLY A 222 -13.25 -8.21 3.10
CA GLY A 222 -13.84 -8.27 4.44
C GLY A 222 -14.49 -9.63 4.68
N ASN A 223 -14.85 -9.90 5.93
CA ASN A 223 -15.48 -11.10 6.44
C ASN A 223 -16.88 -10.78 6.96
N VAL A 224 -17.65 -11.83 7.24
CA VAL A 224 -18.86 -11.69 8.04
C VAL A 224 -18.46 -11.46 9.50
N GLY A 225 -18.93 -10.38 10.10
CA GLY A 225 -18.67 -10.04 11.49
C GLY A 225 -17.62 -8.95 11.62
N ILE A 226 -16.66 -9.14 12.52
CA ILE A 226 -15.58 -8.19 12.78
C ILE A 226 -14.37 -8.58 11.92
N ASP A 227 -13.87 -7.63 11.12
CA ASP A 227 -12.70 -7.86 10.28
C ASP A 227 -11.37 -7.80 11.03
N ASN A 228 -10.33 -8.35 10.39
CA ASN A 228 -8.96 -8.12 10.81
C ASN A 228 -8.57 -6.68 10.46
N GLN A 229 -7.90 -5.97 11.36
CA GLN A 229 -7.29 -4.68 11.05
C GLN A 229 -6.04 -4.88 10.19
N LEU A 230 -5.98 -4.22 9.02
CA LEU A 230 -4.80 -4.22 8.17
C LEU A 230 -3.87 -3.07 8.55
N ILE A 231 -2.63 -3.38 8.91
CA ILE A 231 -1.55 -2.38 8.96
C ILE A 231 -0.62 -2.64 7.79
N ALA A 232 -0.49 -1.66 6.91
CA ALA A 232 0.29 -1.75 5.68
C ALA A 232 1.32 -0.62 5.66
N ALA A 233 2.56 -0.88 5.26
CA ALA A 233 3.59 0.15 5.18
C ALA A 233 4.34 0.14 3.87
N GLY A 234 4.47 1.30 3.23
CA GLY A 234 5.04 1.32 1.90
C GLY A 234 4.58 2.44 1.01
N THR A 235 4.47 2.10 -0.26
CA THR A 235 3.90 2.93 -1.31
C THR A 235 2.91 2.08 -2.10
N TYR A 236 1.69 2.59 -2.23
CA TYR A 236 0.57 1.88 -2.87
C TYR A 236 0.06 2.76 -4.00
N VAL A 237 0.09 2.25 -5.22
CA VAL A 237 -0.32 2.95 -6.44
C VAL A 237 -1.27 2.05 -7.21
N ALA A 238 -2.46 2.56 -7.51
CA ALA A 238 -3.50 1.84 -8.24
C ALA A 238 -4.32 2.83 -9.08
N GLN A 239 -5.04 2.33 -10.08
CA GLN A 239 -6.05 3.14 -10.77
C GLN A 239 -7.25 3.43 -9.85
N SER A 240 -7.60 2.47 -8.99
CA SER A 240 -8.62 2.65 -7.96
C SER A 240 -8.33 1.82 -6.72
N PHE A 241 -8.88 2.23 -5.59
CA PHE A 241 -8.80 1.52 -4.32
C PHE A 241 -10.20 1.14 -3.86
N LEU A 242 -10.39 -0.09 -3.40
CA LEU A 242 -11.64 -0.59 -2.84
C LEU A 242 -11.36 -1.28 -1.50
N PHE A 243 -11.53 -0.53 -0.42
CA PHE A 243 -11.31 -1.02 0.93
C PHE A 243 -12.62 -1.47 1.57
N LYS A 244 -12.63 -2.68 2.14
CA LYS A 244 -13.85 -3.36 2.58
C LYS A 244 -13.83 -3.80 4.04
N ARG A 245 -12.77 -3.51 4.81
CA ARG A 245 -12.69 -3.97 6.20
C ARG A 245 -13.57 -3.16 7.12
N ASP A 246 -14.39 -3.86 7.88
CA ASP A 246 -15.32 -3.30 8.85
C ASP A 246 -15.07 -3.90 10.23
N LEU A 247 -14.60 -3.05 11.17
CA LEU A 247 -14.34 -3.45 12.55
C LEU A 247 -15.59 -3.29 13.44
N ASN A 248 -16.78 -3.09 12.87
CA ASN A 248 -18.04 -2.76 13.55
C ASN A 248 -17.88 -1.59 14.53
N ASP A 249 -18.29 -1.76 15.79
CA ASP A 249 -18.23 -0.71 16.82
C ASP A 249 -16.81 -0.18 17.07
N TYR A 250 -15.78 -0.98 16.77
CA TYR A 250 -14.37 -0.59 16.90
C TYR A 250 -13.93 0.41 15.83
N ASN A 251 -14.68 0.57 14.73
CA ASN A 251 -14.43 1.62 13.75
C ASN A 251 -14.45 3.02 14.39
N SER A 252 -15.14 3.21 15.52
CA SER A 252 -15.13 4.47 16.28
C SER A 252 -13.72 4.99 16.62
N SER A 253 -12.75 4.09 16.73
CA SER A 253 -11.38 4.40 17.18
C SER A 253 -10.28 3.78 16.32
N HIS A 254 -10.60 2.79 15.48
CA HIS A 254 -9.63 2.03 14.71
C HIS A 254 -10.01 2.07 13.22
N PRO A 255 -9.10 2.41 12.30
CA PRO A 255 -9.34 2.19 10.89
C PRO A 255 -9.26 0.69 10.59
N GLY A 256 -10.11 0.22 9.67
CA GLY A 256 -10.03 -1.13 9.11
C GLY A 256 -8.71 -1.34 8.35
N GLU A 257 -8.22 -0.28 7.69
CA GLU A 257 -6.93 -0.23 7.02
C GLU A 257 -6.11 1.00 7.41
N LEU A 258 -4.88 0.80 7.88
CA LEU A 258 -3.92 1.87 8.13
C LEU A 258 -2.72 1.73 7.20
N PHE A 259 -2.45 2.76 6.39
CA PHE A 259 -1.29 2.83 5.52
C PHE A 259 -0.23 3.77 6.09
N ILE A 260 0.99 3.27 6.26
CA ILE A 260 2.12 4.01 6.83
C ILE A 260 3.18 4.22 5.76
N TYR A 261 3.60 5.46 5.53
CA TYR A 261 4.59 5.74 4.51
C TYR A 261 6.00 5.26 4.90
N ARG A 262 6.69 4.60 3.95
CA ARG A 262 8.09 4.12 4.09
C ARG A 262 8.99 4.75 3.01
N PRO A 263 9.55 5.95 3.25
CA PRO A 263 10.41 6.64 2.28
C PRO A 263 11.74 5.93 2.02
N ASP A 264 12.23 5.15 2.98
CA ASP A 264 13.45 4.35 2.87
C ASP A 264 13.38 3.31 1.75
N LEU A 265 12.20 2.76 1.44
CA LEU A 265 12.04 1.84 0.31
C LEU A 265 12.48 2.49 -1.01
N TRP A 266 12.07 3.72 -1.29
CA TRP A 266 12.49 4.42 -2.51
C TRP A 266 13.95 4.85 -2.49
N ARG A 267 14.55 5.04 -1.31
CA ARG A 267 16.00 5.27 -1.18
C ARG A 267 16.78 4.03 -1.61
N ASN A 268 16.32 2.86 -1.18
CA ASN A 268 16.92 1.55 -1.44
C ASN A 268 16.48 0.93 -2.78
N ALA A 269 15.47 1.51 -3.44
CA ALA A 269 14.96 1.02 -4.71
C ALA A 269 16.07 0.95 -5.78
N PRO A 270 16.06 -0.09 -6.64
CA PRO A 270 16.95 -0.18 -7.79
C PRO A 270 16.87 1.05 -8.69
N ARG A 271 18.02 1.46 -9.24
CA ARG A 271 18.14 2.70 -10.04
C ARG A 271 17.10 2.81 -11.15
N ALA A 272 16.84 1.72 -11.86
CA ALA A 272 15.87 1.68 -12.96
C ALA A 272 14.43 2.06 -12.53
N LEU A 273 14.03 1.85 -11.27
CA LEU A 273 12.72 2.30 -10.74
C LEU A 273 12.69 3.80 -10.43
N LYS A 274 13.86 4.41 -10.18
CA LYS A 274 13.99 5.83 -9.82
C LYS A 274 14.10 6.75 -11.05
N GLU A 275 14.26 6.15 -12.23
CA GLU A 275 14.32 6.89 -13.49
C GLU A 275 12.92 7.31 -13.94
N LEU A 276 12.68 8.61 -13.83
CA LEU A 276 11.50 9.25 -14.42
C LEU A 276 11.80 9.58 -15.88
N PRO A 277 10.85 9.36 -16.81
CA PRO A 277 11.01 9.76 -18.20
C PRO A 277 10.71 11.26 -18.30
N ILE A 278 11.63 12.09 -17.77
CA ILE A 278 11.54 13.54 -17.90
C ILE A 278 12.30 13.91 -19.16
N ASN A 279 11.56 14.24 -20.22
CA ASN A 279 12.13 14.95 -21.35
C ASN A 279 12.25 16.42 -20.94
N TRP A 280 13.46 16.83 -20.57
CA TRP A 280 13.78 18.24 -20.44
C TRP A 280 14.18 18.76 -21.82
N GLN A 281 13.46 19.78 -22.31
CA GLN A 281 13.84 20.53 -23.49
C GLN A 281 14.11 21.95 -23.05
N GLU A 282 15.33 22.44 -23.31
CA GLU A 282 15.63 23.86 -23.18
C GLU A 282 14.77 24.61 -24.21
N VAL A 283 13.84 25.41 -23.74
CA VAL A 283 13.21 26.43 -24.58
C VAL A 283 14.13 27.63 -24.46
N ALA A 284 14.94 27.87 -25.50
CA ALA A 284 15.87 29.00 -25.54
C ALA A 284 15.15 30.33 -25.22
N PRO A 285 15.85 31.31 -24.59
CA PRO A 285 15.25 32.47 -23.92
C PRO A 285 14.45 33.41 -24.82
#